data_AF-A0A1Z5SFV3-F1
#
_entry.id   AF-A0A1Z5SFV3-F1
#
_cell.length_a   1.000
_cell.length_b   1.000
_cell.length_c   1.000
_cell.angle_alpha   90.00
_cell.angle_beta   90.00
_cell.angle_gamma   90.00
#
_symmetry.space_group_name_H-M   'P 1'
#
loop_
_entity.id
_entity.type
_entity.pdbx_description
1 polymer ?
#
loop_
_entity_poly.entity_id
_entity_poly.type
_entity_poly.pdbx_seq_one_letter_code
_entity_poly.pdbx_strand_id
1 'polypeptide(L)' 'MTTEKFSATEKHQLRKCLQGYGAKQDCATKAGIHRSTITRVLKTGEATTTIARKLRQYIQATASRVFVEEAA' A
#
# COMPACT_ATOMS: atom_id res chain seq x y z
N MET A 1 3.03 20.47 -4.56
CA MET A 1 2.73 19.07 -4.22
C MET A 1 4.00 18.26 -4.44
N THR A 2 4.59 17.70 -3.39
CA THR A 2 5.82 16.90 -3.51
C THR A 2 5.45 15.43 -3.79
N THR A 3 6.11 14.82 -4.76
CA THR A 3 5.91 13.41 -5.15
C THR A 3 7.12 12.59 -4.79
N GLU A 4 6.89 11.37 -4.31
CA GLU A 4 7.91 10.40 -3.96
C GLU A 4 7.79 9.16 -4.84
N LYS A 5 8.95 8.60 -5.17
CA LYS A 5 9.07 7.31 -5.86
C LYS A 5 9.12 6.19 -4.82
N PHE A 6 8.36 5.13 -5.09
CA PHE A 6 8.47 3.88 -4.37
C PHE A 6 9.71 3.14 -4.87
N SER A 7 10.52 2.65 -3.95
CA SER A 7 11.60 1.71 -4.25
C SER A 7 11.02 0.39 -4.80
N ALA A 8 11.85 -0.39 -5.49
CA ALA A 8 11.43 -1.68 -6.05
C ALA A 8 10.84 -2.61 -4.98
N THR A 9 11.45 -2.62 -3.79
CA THR A 9 11.00 -3.43 -2.64
C THR A 9 9.62 -3.00 -2.14
N GLU A 10 9.40 -1.70 -1.94
CA GLU A 10 8.09 -1.19 -1.49
C GLU A 10 7.01 -1.46 -2.54
N LYS A 11 7.35 -1.33 -3.82
CA LYS A 11 6.43 -1.62 -4.94
C LYS A 11 6.03 -3.11 -4.93
N HIS A 12 6.98 -4.00 -4.67
CA HIS A 12 6.72 -5.43 -4.55
C HIS A 12 5.83 -5.76 -3.34
N GLN A 13 6.16 -5.23 -2.16
CA GLN A 13 5.36 -5.40 -0.94
C GLN A 13 3.94 -4.87 -1.10
N LEU A 14 3.78 -3.68 -1.70
CA LEU A 14 2.49 -3.08 -1.98
C LEU A 14 1.68 -3.94 -2.94
N ARG A 15 2.30 -4.47 -4.01
CA ARG A 15 1.64 -5.42 -4.92
C ARG A 15 1.18 -6.66 -4.19
N LYS A 16 2.05 -7.28 -3.38
CA LYS A 16 1.73 -8.48 -2.59
C LYS A 16 0.56 -8.23 -1.63
N CYS A 17 0.59 -7.12 -0.89
CA CYS A 17 -0.50 -6.72 0.02
C CYS A 17 -1.83 -6.48 -0.71
N LEU A 18 -1.78 -6.01 -1.96
CA LEU A 18 -2.96 -5.66 -2.75
C LEU A 18 -3.38 -6.73 -3.76
N GLN A 19 -2.75 -7.90 -3.74
CA GLN A 19 -3.03 -9.01 -4.65
C GLN A 19 -4.25 -9.84 -4.20
N GLY A 20 -4.55 -9.83 -2.90
CA GLY A 20 -5.71 -10.53 -2.33
C GLY A 20 -7.04 -9.93 -2.77
N TYR A 21 -8.07 -10.78 -2.88
CA TYR A 21 -9.44 -10.34 -3.15
C TYR A 21 -9.90 -9.35 -2.06
N GLY A 22 -10.47 -8.22 -2.46
CA GLY A 22 -10.91 -7.17 -1.53
C GLY A 22 -9.79 -6.27 -0.96
N ALA A 23 -8.50 -6.62 -1.08
CA ALA A 23 -7.41 -5.87 -0.45
C ALA A 23 -7.27 -4.42 -0.94
N LYS A 24 -7.57 -4.14 -2.21
CA LYS A 24 -7.61 -2.76 -2.74
C LYS A 24 -8.74 -1.93 -2.16
N GLN A 25 -9.89 -2.55 -1.87
CA GLN A 25 -11.00 -1.87 -1.21
C GLN A 25 -10.66 -1.61 0.26
N ASP A 26 -10.10 -2.60 0.95
CA ASP A 26 -9.65 -2.46 2.34
C ASP A 26 -8.60 -1.35 2.48
N CYS A 27 -7.57 -1.36 1.63
CA CYS A 27 -6.56 -0.30 1.58
C CYS A 27 -7.17 1.08 1.31
N ALA A 28 -8.11 1.17 0.37
CA ALA A 28 -8.79 2.43 0.06
C ALA A 28 -9.55 2.97 1.27
N THR A 29 -10.29 2.11 1.97
CA THR A 29 -11.05 2.46 3.18
C THR A 29 -10.12 2.84 4.33
N LYS A 30 -9.14 2.00 4.66
CA LYS A 30 -8.26 2.20 5.83
C LYS A 30 -7.28 3.36 5.66
N ALA A 31 -6.72 3.53 4.47
CA ALA A 31 -5.79 4.62 4.20
C ALA A 31 -6.53 5.93 3.85
N GLY A 32 -7.84 5.88 3.58
CA GLY A 32 -8.60 7.00 3.05
C GLY A 32 -8.01 7.50 1.73
N ILE A 33 -7.75 6.57 0.80
CA ILE A 33 -7.20 6.83 -0.53
C ILE A 33 -8.15 6.25 -1.57
N HIS A 34 -8.43 7.00 -2.63
CA HIS A 34 -9.28 6.50 -3.71
C HIS A 34 -8.62 5.32 -4.47
N ARG A 35 -9.41 4.30 -4.85
CA ARG A 35 -8.91 3.10 -5.55
C ARG A 35 -8.18 3.41 -6.86
N SER A 36 -8.63 4.43 -7.59
CA SER A 36 -7.96 4.87 -8.82
C SER A 36 -6.54 5.38 -8.53
N THR A 37 -6.36 6.08 -7.41
CA THR A 37 -5.05 6.58 -6.97
C THR A 37 -4.12 5.43 -6.63
N ILE A 38 -4.58 4.43 -5.87
CA ILE A 38 -3.80 3.22 -5.58
C ILE A 38 -3.37 2.53 -6.89
N THR A 39 -4.30 2.40 -7.84
CA THR A 39 -4.02 1.80 -9.15
C THR A 39 -2.99 2.60 -9.93
N ARG A 40 -3.06 3.94 -9.89
CA ARG A 40 -2.07 4.82 -10.50
C ARG A 40 -0.69 4.59 -9.89
N VAL A 41 -0.59 4.58 -8.56
CA VAL A 41 0.68 4.33 -7.83
C VAL A 41 1.28 2.97 -8.17
N LEU A 42 0.47 1.92 -8.31
CA LEU A 42 0.95 0.59 -8.71
C LEU A 42 1.53 0.57 -10.14
N LYS A 43 0.98 1.39 -11.04
CA LYS A 43 1.45 1.55 -12.42
C LYS A 43 2.70 2.45 -12.49
N THR A 44 2.61 3.67 -11.98
CA THR A 44 3.67 4.69 -12.09
C THR A 44 4.81 4.46 -11.09
N GLY A 45 4.52 3.93 -9.90
CA GLY A 45 5.47 3.87 -8.78
C GLY A 45 5.70 5.21 -8.12
N GLU A 46 4.82 6.17 -8.35
CA GLU A 46 4.94 7.54 -7.84
C GLU A 46 3.63 7.93 -7.17
N ALA A 47 3.74 8.55 -6.00
CA ALA A 47 2.60 9.12 -5.28
C ALA A 47 3.00 10.46 -4.68
N THR A 48 2.01 11.27 -4.29
CA THR A 48 2.29 12.42 -3.43
C THR A 48 2.80 11.95 -2.07
N THR A 49 3.64 12.74 -1.40
CA THR A 49 4.23 12.39 -0.09
C THR A 49 3.20 11.92 0.93
N THR A 50 2.03 12.57 0.97
CA THR A 50 0.92 12.18 1.86
C THR A 50 0.40 10.77 1.54
N ILE A 51 0.24 10.43 0.26
CA ILE A 51 -0.24 9.11 -0.17
C ILE A 51 0.84 8.05 -0.01
N ALA A 52 2.10 8.39 -0.31
CA ALA A 52 3.24 7.50 -0.08
C ALA A 52 3.32 7.08 1.40
N ARG A 53 3.22 8.05 2.33
CA ARG A 53 3.20 7.79 3.77
C ARG A 53 2.05 6.86 4.19
N LYS A 54 0.83 7.15 3.72
CA LYS A 54 -0.36 6.34 4.04
C LYS A 54 -0.24 4.90 3.52
N LEU A 55 0.27 4.72 2.30
CA LEU A 55 0.49 3.39 1.72
C LEU A 55 1.58 2.62 2.47
N ARG A 56 2.68 3.27 2.86
CA ARG A 56 3.73 2.66 3.70
C ARG A 56 3.19 2.19 5.06
N GLN A 57 2.38 3.02 5.72
CA GLN A 57 1.71 2.67 6.97
C GLN A 57 0.80 1.45 6.80
N TYR A 58 0.04 1.39 5.70
CA TYR A 58 -0.80 0.24 5.40
C TYR A 58 0.02 -1.04 5.17
N ILE A 59 1.12 -0.96 4.42
CA ILE A 59 2.04 -2.09 4.20
C ILE A 59 2.61 -2.58 5.53
N GLN A 60 3.11 -1.68 6.39
CA GLN A 60 3.61 -2.04 7.72
C GLN A 60 2.53 -2.69 8.58
N ALA A 61 1.34 -2.10 8.66
CA ALA A 61 0.24 -2.67 9.45
C ALA A 61 -0.20 -4.05 8.95
N THR A 62 -0.17 -4.27 7.62
CA THR A 62 -0.49 -5.56 7.01
C THR A 62 0.63 -6.57 7.28
N ALA A 63 1.89 -6.16 7.12
CA ALA A 63 3.05 -7.03 7.41
C ALA A 63 3.07 -7.47 8.89
N SER A 64 2.82 -6.56 9.83
CA SER A 64 2.76 -6.89 11.26
C SER A 64 1.60 -7.84 11.60
N ARG A 65 0.47 -7.77 10.90
CA ARG A 65 -0.62 -8.75 11.07
C ARG A 65 -0.24 -10.16 10.61
N VAL A 66 0.46 -10.25 9.48
CA VAL A 66 0.93 -11.55 8.96
C VAL A 66 1.92 -12.21 9.93
N PHE A 67 2.79 -11.45 10.59
CA PHE A 67 3.71 -11.98 11.60
C PHE A 67 3.04 -12.44 12.90
N VAL A 68 1.85 -11.92 13.24
CA VAL A 68 1.12 -12.35 14.44
C VAL A 68 0.33 -13.64 14.18
N GLU A 69 -0.20 -13.85 12.97
CA GLU A 69 -0.90 -15.09 12.61
C GLU A 69 0.03 -16.28 12.36
N GLU A 70 1.29 -16.08 11.94
CA GLU A 70 2.27 -17.19 11.82
C GLU A 70 2.90 -17.62 13.15
N ALA A 71 2.68 -16.87 14.25
CA ALA A 71 3.25 -17.16 15.56
C ALA A 71 2.24 -17.77 16.55
N ALA A 72 1.05 -18.15 16.10
CA ALA A 72 -0.03 -18.75 16.90
C ALA A 72 -0.24 -20.23 16.59
#